data_AF-A0A7V5FRI0-F1
#
_entry.id   AF-A0A7V5FRI0-F1
#
_cell.length_a   1.000
_cell.length_b   1.000
_cell.length_c   1.000
_cell.angle_alpha   90.00
_cell.angle_beta   90.00
_cell.angle_gamma   90.00
#
_symmetry.space_group_name_H-M   'P 1'
#
loop_
_entity.id
_entity.type
_entity.pdbx_description
1 polymer ?
#
loop_
_entity_poly.entity_id
_entity_poly.type
_entity_poly.pdbx_seq_one_letter_code
_entity_poly.pdbx_strand_id
1 'polypeptide(L)'
;DLWAQDLGLVVADRDGLTRAMGKLVNQGSVMLSSDYPLPQLPEDMRLHARPQEADLVITAAAEIKTTGTLLYAKALVAGIGCNRNTPAEEIDQALRQACRENNLALQSVARLASIDLKMDEQGLLTFAETHGLPLDFFNRDQLNGVDGVSSSAVVLRAIGAKGVAEPAAVLASGGGNLLVKKMKWPGVTVAIAEITDPFRGQDQG
;
A
#
# COMPACT_ATOMS: atom_id res chain seq x y z
N ASP A 1 3.44 -18.39 -14.42
CA ASP A 1 2.86 -17.05 -14.33
C ASP A 1 3.95 -16.07 -13.90
N LEU A 2 4.86 -15.79 -14.83
CA LEU A 2 6.03 -14.93 -14.61
C LEU A 2 5.59 -13.46 -14.54
N TRP A 3 4.62 -13.06 -15.38
CA TRP A 3 4.15 -11.69 -15.46
C TRP A 3 3.63 -11.11 -14.13
N ALA A 4 2.75 -11.84 -13.42
CA ALA A 4 2.25 -11.36 -12.13
C ALA A 4 3.36 -11.29 -11.05
N GLN A 5 4.36 -12.18 -11.13
CA GLN A 5 5.51 -12.20 -10.23
C GLN A 5 6.47 -11.04 -10.54
N ASP A 6 6.71 -10.76 -11.83
CA ASP A 6 7.55 -9.66 -12.29
C ASP A 6 6.98 -8.30 -11.85
N LEU A 7 5.64 -8.18 -11.81
CA LEU A 7 4.95 -7.02 -11.26
C LEU A 7 4.84 -6.99 -9.73
N GLY A 8 5.40 -8.00 -9.04
CA GLY A 8 5.36 -8.08 -7.57
C GLY A 8 3.96 -8.20 -6.98
N LEU A 9 2.99 -8.70 -7.75
CA LEU A 9 1.61 -8.86 -7.30
C LEU A 9 1.50 -9.97 -6.25
N VAL A 10 0.72 -9.73 -5.21
CA VAL A 10 0.43 -10.75 -4.19
C VAL A 10 -0.91 -11.41 -4.50
N VAL A 11 -0.88 -12.70 -4.77
CA VAL A 11 -2.08 -13.48 -5.09
C VAL A 11 -2.91 -13.73 -3.83
N ALA A 12 -4.19 -13.33 -3.84
CA ALA A 12 -5.09 -13.52 -2.70
C ALA A 12 -5.52 -14.99 -2.51
N ASP A 13 -5.81 -15.67 -3.62
CA ASP A 13 -6.25 -17.08 -3.65
C ASP A 13 -5.48 -17.85 -4.72
N ARG A 14 -4.67 -18.83 -4.28
CA ARG A 14 -3.86 -19.67 -5.19
C ARG A 14 -4.74 -20.60 -6.04
N ASP A 15 -5.88 -21.04 -5.51
CA ASP A 15 -6.79 -21.92 -6.25
C ASP A 15 -7.48 -21.14 -7.36
N GLY A 16 -7.90 -19.90 -7.07
CA GLY A 16 -8.38 -18.94 -8.04
C GLY A 16 -7.38 -18.70 -9.17
N LEU A 17 -6.11 -18.44 -8.83
CA LEU A 17 -5.08 -18.25 -9.83
C LEU A 17 -4.92 -19.49 -10.72
N THR A 18 -4.93 -20.67 -10.12
CA THR A 18 -4.83 -21.94 -10.86
C THR A 18 -5.99 -22.10 -11.85
N ARG A 19 -7.22 -21.72 -11.46
CA ARG A 19 -8.38 -21.74 -12.37
C ARG A 19 -8.20 -20.75 -13.53
N ALA A 20 -7.74 -19.52 -13.25
CA ALA A 20 -7.48 -18.53 -14.29
C ALA A 20 -6.40 -19.00 -15.28
N MET A 21 -5.31 -19.57 -14.78
CA MET A 21 -4.25 -20.13 -15.63
C MET A 21 -4.74 -21.34 -16.44
N GLY A 22 -5.60 -22.18 -15.88
CA GLY A 22 -6.25 -23.26 -16.65
C GLY A 22 -7.11 -22.72 -17.80
N LYS A 23 -7.80 -21.60 -17.60
CA LYS A 23 -8.56 -20.92 -18.66
C LYS A 23 -7.63 -20.38 -19.74
N LEU A 24 -6.50 -19.77 -19.36
CA LEU A 24 -5.49 -19.28 -20.29
C LEU A 24 -5.01 -20.40 -21.22
N VAL A 25 -4.63 -21.54 -20.66
CA VAL A 25 -4.15 -22.70 -21.43
C VAL A 25 -5.22 -23.26 -22.36
N ASN A 26 -6.49 -23.32 -21.92
CA ASN A 26 -7.57 -23.94 -22.69
C ASN A 26 -8.22 -23.01 -23.73
N GLN A 27 -8.29 -21.71 -23.45
CA GLN A 27 -9.03 -20.72 -24.24
C GLN A 27 -8.10 -19.72 -24.95
N GLY A 28 -6.79 -19.78 -24.66
CA GLY A 28 -5.78 -18.88 -25.22
C GLY A 28 -5.83 -17.45 -24.70
N SER A 29 -6.71 -17.13 -23.74
CA SER A 29 -6.72 -15.81 -23.10
C SER A 29 -7.40 -15.78 -21.73
N VAL A 30 -7.04 -14.79 -20.92
CA VAL A 30 -7.70 -14.43 -19.65
C VAL A 30 -8.05 -12.95 -19.61
N MET A 31 -9.18 -12.63 -18.98
CA MET A 31 -9.63 -11.25 -18.80
C MET A 31 -9.07 -10.68 -17.50
N LEU A 32 -8.56 -9.46 -17.58
CA LEU A 32 -7.95 -8.72 -16.48
C LEU A 32 -8.77 -7.47 -16.17
N SER A 33 -8.91 -7.09 -14.91
CA SER A 33 -9.32 -5.74 -14.52
C SER A 33 -8.26 -5.15 -13.62
N SER A 34 -8.01 -3.85 -13.68
CA SER A 34 -7.02 -3.19 -12.82
C SER A 34 -7.49 -1.81 -12.39
N ASP A 35 -7.30 -1.51 -11.11
CA ASP A 35 -7.47 -0.16 -10.56
C ASP A 35 -6.29 0.76 -10.91
N TYR A 36 -5.15 0.18 -11.31
CA TYR A 36 -3.90 0.88 -11.59
C TYR A 36 -3.55 0.84 -13.08
N PRO A 37 -2.86 1.87 -13.61
CA PRO A 37 -2.31 1.81 -14.96
C PRO A 37 -1.37 0.61 -15.06
N LEU A 38 -1.54 -0.21 -16.09
CA LEU A 38 -0.72 -1.40 -16.29
C LEU A 38 0.39 -1.13 -17.31
N PRO A 39 1.55 -1.81 -17.17
CA PRO A 39 2.54 -1.88 -18.23
C PRO A 39 1.99 -2.69 -19.42
N GLN A 40 2.83 -2.90 -20.44
CA GLN A 40 2.42 -3.70 -21.59
C GLN A 40 1.95 -5.09 -21.18
N LEU A 41 0.74 -5.45 -21.60
CA LEU A 41 0.17 -6.77 -21.34
C LEU A 41 0.68 -7.80 -22.35
N PRO A 42 0.90 -9.05 -21.92
CA PRO A 42 1.01 -10.19 -22.81
C PRO A 42 -0.20 -10.30 -23.75
N GLU A 43 -0.01 -10.82 -24.97
CA GLU A 43 -1.09 -10.91 -25.99
C GLU A 43 -2.30 -11.74 -25.53
N ASP A 44 -2.07 -12.68 -24.62
CA ASP A 44 -3.07 -13.59 -24.06
C ASP A 44 -3.78 -13.01 -22.81
N MET A 45 -3.38 -11.83 -22.34
CA MET A 45 -4.07 -11.08 -21.29
C MET A 45 -4.82 -9.90 -21.88
N ARG A 46 -6.15 -9.87 -21.70
CA ARG A 46 -6.99 -8.79 -22.24
C ARG A 46 -7.57 -7.96 -21.12
N LEU A 47 -7.33 -6.65 -21.17
CA LEU A 47 -7.91 -5.71 -20.23
C LEU A 47 -9.42 -5.60 -20.46
N HIS A 48 -10.17 -5.67 -19.37
CA HIS A 48 -11.60 -5.57 -19.30
C HIS A 48 -11.98 -4.55 -18.21
N ALA A 49 -12.93 -3.66 -18.52
CA ALA A 49 -13.22 -2.53 -17.64
C ALA A 49 -13.97 -2.89 -16.34
N ARG A 50 -14.61 -4.07 -16.29
CA ARG A 50 -15.46 -4.49 -15.16
C ARG A 50 -14.82 -5.64 -14.38
N PRO A 51 -14.55 -5.46 -13.06
CA PRO A 51 -14.00 -6.53 -12.22
C PRO A 51 -14.87 -7.78 -12.13
N GLN A 52 -16.20 -7.67 -12.30
CA GLN A 52 -17.13 -8.80 -12.21
C GLN A 52 -17.00 -9.78 -13.39
N GLU A 53 -16.38 -9.34 -14.48
CA GLU A 53 -16.24 -10.11 -15.72
C GLU A 53 -14.78 -10.49 -15.99
N ALA A 54 -13.88 -10.15 -15.06
CA ALA A 54 -12.48 -10.47 -15.15
C ALA A 54 -12.16 -11.80 -14.43
N ASP A 55 -11.19 -12.54 -14.97
CA ASP A 55 -10.64 -13.74 -14.34
C ASP A 55 -9.61 -13.37 -13.26
N LEU A 56 -8.93 -12.26 -13.46
CA LEU A 56 -7.94 -11.67 -12.56
C LEU A 56 -8.30 -10.20 -12.29
N VAL A 57 -8.19 -9.75 -11.04
CA VAL A 57 -8.49 -8.37 -10.65
C VAL A 57 -7.31 -7.81 -9.86
N ILE A 58 -6.62 -6.81 -10.42
CA ILE A 58 -5.51 -6.10 -9.79
C ILE A 58 -6.07 -4.92 -9.00
N THR A 59 -5.87 -4.93 -7.69
CA THR A 59 -6.46 -3.93 -6.79
C THR A 59 -5.60 -3.74 -5.53
N ALA A 60 -5.89 -2.70 -4.75
CA ALA A 60 -5.46 -2.63 -3.35
C ALA A 60 -6.58 -2.92 -2.35
N ALA A 61 -7.83 -3.10 -2.82
CA ALA A 61 -8.95 -3.38 -1.95
C ALA A 61 -8.89 -4.81 -1.39
N ALA A 62 -9.21 -5.00 -0.11
CA ALA A 62 -9.25 -6.32 0.51
C ALA A 62 -10.39 -7.19 -0.03
N GLU A 63 -11.53 -6.55 -0.31
CA GLU A 63 -12.71 -7.21 -0.85
C GLU A 63 -13.29 -6.42 -2.03
N ILE A 64 -13.58 -7.12 -3.11
CA ILE A 64 -14.30 -6.61 -4.28
C ILE A 64 -15.36 -7.63 -4.66
N LYS A 65 -16.53 -7.16 -5.10
CA LYS A 65 -17.53 -8.03 -5.72
C LYS A 65 -17.02 -8.51 -7.08
N THR A 66 -16.45 -9.71 -7.12
CA THR A 66 -15.96 -10.39 -8.32
C THR A 66 -16.02 -11.91 -8.14
N THR A 67 -16.05 -12.66 -9.25
CA THR A 67 -15.79 -14.11 -9.26
C THR A 67 -14.35 -14.45 -9.66
N GLY A 68 -13.59 -13.43 -10.07
CA GLY A 68 -12.17 -13.53 -10.43
C GLY A 68 -11.26 -13.56 -9.20
N THR A 69 -9.98 -13.81 -9.45
CA THR A 69 -8.94 -13.89 -8.41
C THR A 69 -8.37 -12.51 -8.16
N LEU A 70 -8.31 -12.08 -6.89
CA LEU A 70 -7.67 -10.82 -6.53
C LEU A 70 -6.14 -10.97 -6.56
N LEU A 71 -5.49 -9.99 -7.17
CA LEU A 71 -4.06 -9.78 -7.20
C LEU A 71 -3.78 -8.42 -6.57
N TYR A 72 -3.06 -8.41 -5.45
CA TYR A 72 -2.80 -7.19 -4.70
C TYR A 72 -1.57 -6.48 -5.24
N ALA A 73 -1.78 -5.27 -5.77
CA ALA A 73 -0.70 -4.39 -6.20
C ALA A 73 -0.03 -3.74 -4.97
N LYS A 74 1.30 -3.60 -5.00
CA LYS A 74 2.08 -2.86 -3.99
C LYS A 74 1.88 -1.36 -4.16
N ALA A 75 0.67 -0.89 -3.86
CA ALA A 75 0.20 0.45 -4.16
C ALA A 75 -0.10 1.31 -2.93
N LEU A 76 0.18 0.83 -1.72
CA LEU A 76 -0.12 1.57 -0.48
C LEU A 76 1.16 1.96 0.26
N VAL A 77 1.17 3.18 0.77
CA VAL A 77 2.19 3.68 1.71
C VAL A 77 1.53 3.93 3.05
N ALA A 78 2.06 3.33 4.11
CA ALA A 78 1.60 3.58 5.46
C ALA A 78 2.52 4.58 6.17
N GLY A 79 2.01 5.79 6.42
CA GLY A 79 2.67 6.77 7.26
C GLY A 79 2.39 6.50 8.73
N ILE A 80 3.44 6.37 9.54
CA ILE A 80 3.36 5.99 10.95
C ILE A 80 3.95 7.10 11.82
N GLY A 81 3.14 7.64 12.72
CA GLY A 81 3.62 8.40 13.88
C GLY A 81 3.43 7.56 15.14
N CYS A 82 4.42 7.50 16.03
CA CYS A 82 4.28 6.75 17.28
C CYS A 82 4.99 7.45 18.45
N ASN A 83 4.65 7.06 19.68
CA ASN A 83 5.40 7.44 20.86
C ASN A 83 6.78 6.74 20.88
N ARG A 84 7.68 7.20 21.75
CA ARG A 84 8.96 6.49 21.96
C ARG A 84 8.69 5.14 22.63
N ASN A 85 9.47 4.13 22.23
CA ASN A 85 9.41 2.75 22.72
C ASN A 85 8.06 2.05 22.42
N THR A 86 7.36 2.46 21.37
CA THR A 86 6.13 1.78 20.96
C THR A 86 6.49 0.41 20.37
N PRO A 87 5.94 -0.71 20.88
CA PRO A 87 6.24 -2.05 20.37
C PRO A 87 5.84 -2.25 18.91
N ALA A 88 6.58 -3.08 18.18
CA ALA A 88 6.26 -3.47 16.80
C ALA A 88 4.84 -4.05 16.66
N GLU A 89 4.40 -4.83 17.65
CA GLU A 89 3.06 -5.42 17.70
C GLU A 89 1.94 -4.37 17.71
N GLU A 90 2.14 -3.24 18.41
CA GLU A 90 1.15 -2.16 18.44
C GLU A 90 1.06 -1.44 17.10
N ILE A 91 2.18 -1.33 16.38
CA ILE A 91 2.23 -0.75 15.03
C ILE A 91 1.52 -1.68 14.03
N ASP A 92 1.79 -2.99 14.11
CA ASP A 92 1.12 -4.00 13.29
C ASP A 92 -0.40 -3.98 13.50
N GLN A 93 -0.86 -4.00 14.76
CA GLN A 93 -2.27 -3.92 15.10
C GLN A 93 -2.93 -2.65 14.57
N ALA A 94 -2.27 -1.50 14.74
CA ALA A 94 -2.78 -0.22 14.24
C ALA A 94 -2.90 -0.21 12.71
N LEU A 95 -1.90 -0.74 11.99
CA LEU A 95 -1.93 -0.80 10.53
C LEU A 95 -2.99 -1.79 10.02
N ARG A 96 -3.10 -2.97 10.62
CA ARG A 96 -4.15 -3.95 10.30
C ARG A 96 -5.54 -3.38 10.53
N GLN A 97 -5.73 -2.65 11.63
CA GLN A 97 -6.99 -1.98 11.91
C GLN A 97 -7.31 -0.95 10.83
N ALA A 98 -6.36 -0.07 10.50
CA ALA A 98 -6.55 0.96 9.49
C ALA A 98 -6.89 0.35 8.12
N CYS A 99 -6.19 -0.72 7.73
CA CYS A 99 -6.49 -1.44 6.48
C CYS A 99 -7.90 -2.05 6.49
N ARG A 100 -8.25 -2.76 7.57
CA ARG A 100 -9.54 -3.43 7.72
C ARG A 100 -10.71 -2.46 7.67
N GLU A 101 -10.64 -1.34 8.40
CA GLU A 101 -11.72 -0.35 8.44
C GLU A 101 -11.95 0.37 7.10
N ASN A 102 -10.97 0.35 6.20
CA ASN A 102 -11.01 1.06 4.93
C ASN A 102 -11.03 0.12 3.71
N ASN A 103 -11.30 -1.18 3.92
CA ASN A 103 -11.30 -2.19 2.87
C ASN A 103 -9.99 -2.23 2.05
N LEU A 104 -8.84 -2.10 2.71
CA LEU A 104 -7.53 -2.16 2.07
C LEU A 104 -6.84 -3.48 2.42
N ALA A 105 -6.23 -4.12 1.42
CA ALA A 105 -5.42 -5.30 1.63
C ALA A 105 -4.07 -4.91 2.24
N LEU A 106 -3.73 -5.49 3.39
CA LEU A 106 -2.43 -5.26 4.04
C LEU A 106 -1.27 -5.65 3.11
N GLN A 107 -1.48 -6.66 2.27
CA GLN A 107 -0.55 -7.12 1.26
C GLN A 107 -0.20 -6.05 0.23
N SER A 108 -1.06 -5.04 0.04
CA SER A 108 -0.82 -3.92 -0.87
C SER A 108 0.11 -2.85 -0.29
N VAL A 109 0.47 -2.95 0.99
CA VAL A 109 1.48 -2.06 1.60
C VAL A 109 2.83 -2.36 0.96
N ALA A 110 3.37 -1.33 0.31
CA ALA A 110 4.63 -1.33 -0.39
C ALA A 110 5.79 -0.83 0.48
N ARG A 111 5.49 0.12 1.38
CA ARG A 111 6.48 0.75 2.25
C ARG A 111 5.83 1.48 3.43
N LEU A 112 6.65 1.76 4.42
CA LEU A 112 6.33 2.56 5.58
C LEU A 112 7.02 3.93 5.48
N ALA A 113 6.47 4.93 6.15
CA ALA A 113 7.06 6.26 6.19
C ALA A 113 6.91 6.91 7.58
N SER A 114 7.93 7.64 8.04
CA SER A 114 7.88 8.39 9.29
C SER A 114 8.77 9.63 9.26
N ILE A 115 8.90 10.29 10.41
CA ILE A 115 9.82 11.42 10.58
C ILE A 115 11.23 10.93 10.94
N ASP A 116 12.27 11.61 10.45
CA ASP A 116 13.69 11.31 10.71
C ASP A 116 14.06 11.21 12.20
N LEU A 117 13.36 11.93 13.09
CA LEU A 117 13.50 11.77 14.54
C LEU A 117 13.16 10.35 15.05
N LYS A 118 12.63 9.47 14.19
CA LYS A 118 12.30 8.07 14.48
C LYS A 118 13.23 7.06 13.80
N MET A 119 14.34 7.49 13.23
CA MET A 119 15.34 6.59 12.65
C MET A 119 15.95 5.60 13.65
N ASP A 120 15.87 5.89 14.96
CA ASP A 120 16.33 5.03 16.06
C ASP A 120 15.17 4.33 16.80
N GLU A 121 13.94 4.41 16.31
CA GLU A 121 12.76 3.83 16.97
C GLU A 121 12.67 2.32 16.74
N GLN A 122 13.09 1.54 17.73
CA GLN A 122 13.22 0.09 17.56
C GLN A 122 11.94 -0.63 17.17
N GLY A 123 10.78 -0.28 17.74
CA GLY A 123 9.55 -0.94 17.37
C GLY A 123 9.16 -0.71 15.90
N LEU A 124 9.44 0.48 15.37
CA LEU A 124 9.18 0.79 13.95
C LEU A 124 10.16 0.06 13.03
N LEU A 125 11.44 0.03 13.39
CA LEU A 125 12.49 -0.69 12.65
C LEU A 125 12.22 -2.20 12.63
N THR A 126 11.95 -2.80 13.79
CA THR A 126 11.61 -4.22 13.91
C THR A 126 10.35 -4.57 13.12
N PHE A 127 9.32 -3.73 13.18
CA PHE A 127 8.10 -3.94 12.40
C PHE A 127 8.39 -3.94 10.89
N ALA A 128 9.16 -2.96 10.40
CA ALA A 128 9.55 -2.85 9.00
C ALA A 128 10.36 -4.07 8.53
N GLU A 129 11.37 -4.46 9.31
CA GLU A 129 12.23 -5.61 9.02
C GLU A 129 11.44 -6.92 8.99
N THR A 130 10.59 -7.16 9.99
CA THR A 130 9.77 -8.38 10.10
C THR A 130 8.84 -8.56 8.89
N HIS A 131 8.35 -7.45 8.32
CA HIS A 131 7.46 -7.46 7.16
C HIS A 131 8.18 -7.28 5.83
N GLY A 132 9.51 -7.14 5.83
CA GLY A 132 10.30 -6.86 4.63
C GLY A 132 9.90 -5.56 3.92
N LEU A 133 9.42 -4.56 4.68
CA LEU A 133 8.96 -3.29 4.14
C LEU A 133 10.06 -2.24 4.22
N PRO A 134 10.38 -1.54 3.12
CA PRO A 134 11.18 -0.32 3.18
C PRO A 134 10.54 0.69 4.13
N LEU A 135 11.38 1.44 4.85
CA LEU A 135 10.95 2.49 5.77
C LEU A 135 11.64 3.80 5.41
N ASP A 136 10.86 4.74 4.89
CA ASP A 136 11.32 6.05 4.47
C ASP A 136 11.20 7.06 5.63
N PHE A 137 12.18 7.95 5.75
CA PHE A 137 12.20 8.99 6.77
C PHE A 137 12.28 10.39 6.13
N PHE A 138 11.47 11.30 6.66
CA PHE A 138 11.43 12.69 6.18
C PHE A 138 11.71 13.65 7.32
N ASN A 139 12.42 14.73 7.03
CA ASN A 139 12.63 15.78 8.01
C ASN A 139 11.37 16.65 8.17
N ARG A 140 11.36 17.43 9.25
CA ARG A 140 10.27 18.36 9.58
C ARG A 140 9.86 19.27 8.42
N ASP A 141 10.84 19.83 7.71
CA ASP A 141 10.58 20.85 6.70
C ASP A 141 9.94 20.23 5.45
N GLN A 142 10.36 19.02 5.07
CA GLN A 142 9.69 18.21 4.04
C GLN A 142 8.24 17.92 4.43
N LEU A 143 8.00 17.45 5.66
CA LEU A 143 6.65 17.14 6.15
C LEU A 143 5.74 18.38 6.18
N ASN A 144 6.29 19.54 6.56
CA ASN A 144 5.54 20.79 6.66
C ASN A 144 5.17 21.41 5.31
N GLY A 145 5.87 21.02 4.25
CA GLY A 145 5.64 21.42 2.86
C GLY A 145 4.52 20.64 2.16
N VAL A 146 3.96 19.60 2.80
CA VAL A 146 2.82 18.87 2.27
C VAL A 146 1.53 19.61 2.59
N ASP A 147 0.74 19.90 1.56
CA ASP A 147 -0.57 20.52 1.68
C ASP A 147 -1.69 19.49 1.84
N GLY A 148 -2.88 19.93 2.25
CA GLY A 148 -4.07 19.06 2.35
C GLY A 148 -4.07 18.06 3.51
N VAL A 149 -3.04 18.08 4.35
CA VAL A 149 -2.90 17.21 5.52
C VAL A 149 -3.37 17.89 6.82
N SER A 150 -3.84 17.08 7.75
CA SER A 150 -4.29 17.47 9.07
C SER A 150 -3.12 17.92 9.94
N SER A 151 -3.33 19.01 10.70
CA SER A 151 -2.38 19.44 11.72
C SER A 151 -2.60 18.74 13.08
N SER A 152 -1.56 18.78 13.93
CA SER A 152 -1.52 18.26 15.29
C SER A 152 -0.77 19.23 16.18
N ALA A 153 -1.51 19.93 17.06
CA ALA A 153 -0.92 20.90 17.98
C ALA A 153 0.16 20.27 18.90
N VAL A 154 -0.03 19.01 19.28
CA VAL A 154 0.93 18.26 20.11
C VAL A 154 2.25 18.04 19.37
N VAL A 155 2.18 17.61 18.10
CA VAL A 155 3.37 17.36 17.26
C VAL A 155 4.05 18.69 16.93
N LEU A 156 3.27 19.71 16.60
CA LEU A 156 3.80 21.05 16.30
C LEU A 156 4.58 21.61 17.49
N ARG A 157 4.05 21.47 18.71
CA ARG A 157 4.75 21.91 19.92
C ARG A 157 5.98 21.06 20.24
N ALA A 158 5.92 19.75 20.02
CA ALA A 158 6.99 18.83 20.39
C ALA A 158 8.20 18.92 19.44
N ILE A 159 7.95 19.01 18.14
CA ILE A 159 8.98 18.84 17.11
C ILE A 159 8.88 19.84 15.95
N GLY A 160 7.93 20.78 15.99
CA GLY A 160 7.75 21.79 14.96
C GLY A 160 7.11 21.30 13.66
N ALA A 161 6.68 20.03 13.59
CA ALA A 161 5.96 19.49 12.44
C ALA A 161 4.45 19.62 12.60
N LYS A 162 3.73 20.01 11.54
CA LYS A 162 2.26 20.08 11.53
C LYS A 162 1.66 18.69 11.75
N GLY A 163 2.28 17.63 11.25
CA GLY A 163 1.89 16.24 11.42
C GLY A 163 3.01 15.32 10.96
N VAL A 164 2.89 14.01 11.23
CA VAL A 164 3.86 12.99 10.79
C VAL A 164 3.20 12.00 9.84
N ALA A 165 2.23 11.22 10.33
CA ALA A 165 1.64 10.11 9.58
C ALA A 165 1.13 10.50 8.18
N GLU A 166 0.23 11.48 8.09
CA GLU A 166 -0.34 11.91 6.79
C GLU A 166 0.72 12.46 5.82
N PRO A 167 1.52 13.48 6.17
CA PRO A 167 2.52 14.02 5.23
C PRO A 167 3.60 13.00 4.86
N ALA A 168 4.00 12.12 5.78
CA ALA A 168 4.96 11.07 5.48
C ALA A 168 4.40 10.06 4.46
N ALA A 169 3.13 9.66 4.61
CA ALA A 169 2.46 8.77 3.66
C ALA A 169 2.41 9.38 2.25
N VAL A 170 1.99 10.65 2.16
CA VAL A 170 1.87 11.37 0.88
C VAL A 170 3.24 11.55 0.20
N LEU A 171 4.28 11.91 0.95
CA LEU A 171 5.62 12.08 0.38
C LEU A 171 6.17 10.75 -0.16
N ALA A 172 6.10 9.69 0.64
CA ALA A 172 6.61 8.38 0.24
C ALA A 172 5.77 7.72 -0.88
N SER A 173 4.52 8.15 -1.09
CA SER A 173 3.73 7.71 -2.26
C SER A 173 4.01 8.50 -3.54
N GLY A 174 4.90 9.50 -3.50
CA GLY A 174 5.17 10.38 -4.64
C GLY A 174 4.11 11.46 -4.84
N GLY A 175 3.41 11.87 -3.78
CA GLY A 175 2.35 12.89 -3.82
C GLY A 175 0.96 12.33 -4.09
N GLY A 176 0.75 11.02 -3.91
CA GLY A 176 -0.53 10.38 -4.17
C GLY A 176 -1.60 10.68 -3.10
N ASN A 177 -2.82 10.23 -3.37
CA ASN A 177 -3.99 10.57 -2.58
C ASN A 177 -4.00 9.89 -1.22
N LEU A 178 -4.45 10.62 -0.20
CA LEU A 178 -4.63 10.09 1.15
C LEU A 178 -5.95 9.31 1.24
N LEU A 179 -5.86 7.97 1.19
CA LEU A 179 -7.02 7.07 1.31
C LEU A 179 -7.53 6.99 2.74
N VAL A 180 -6.60 7.00 3.70
CA VAL A 180 -6.90 6.96 5.14
C VAL A 180 -6.23 8.16 5.79
N LYS A 181 -7.06 9.12 6.25
CA LYS A 181 -6.61 10.21 7.11
C LYS A 181 -6.11 9.66 8.45
N LYS A 182 -5.48 10.50 9.28
CA LYS A 182 -4.90 10.06 10.55
C LYS A 182 -5.91 9.27 11.39
N MET A 183 -5.63 8.00 11.58
CA MET A 183 -6.32 7.11 12.51
C MET A 183 -5.46 6.97 13.75
N LYS A 184 -6.03 7.31 14.92
CA LYS A 184 -5.33 7.21 16.19
C LYS A 184 -5.58 5.85 16.83
N TRP A 185 -4.51 5.24 17.29
CA TRP A 185 -4.47 4.06 18.13
C TRP A 185 -3.70 4.43 19.42
N PRO A 186 -3.84 3.70 20.53
CA PRO A 186 -2.96 3.92 21.69
C PRO A 186 -1.49 3.94 21.26
N GLY A 187 -0.81 5.07 21.47
CA GLY A 187 0.61 5.24 21.15
C GLY A 187 0.99 5.31 19.67
N VAL A 188 0.07 5.04 18.73
CA VAL A 188 0.33 4.99 17.28
C VAL A 188 -0.68 5.84 16.51
N THR A 189 -0.26 6.44 15.42
CA THR A 189 -1.12 7.10 14.44
C THR A 189 -0.74 6.60 13.06
N VAL A 190 -1.72 6.09 12.33
CA VAL A 190 -1.56 5.57 10.98
C VAL A 190 -2.28 6.48 10.00
N ALA A 191 -1.68 6.69 8.84
CA ALA A 191 -2.34 7.24 7.67
C ALA A 191 -1.90 6.43 6.45
N ILE A 192 -2.75 6.32 5.43
CA ILE A 192 -2.44 5.50 4.24
C ILE A 192 -2.66 6.35 3.00
N ALA A 193 -1.63 6.44 2.17
CA ALA A 193 -1.68 7.09 0.87
C ALA A 193 -1.48 6.06 -0.25
N GLU A 194 -2.08 6.35 -1.41
CA GLU A 194 -2.00 5.53 -2.61
C GLU A 194 -0.79 5.92 -3.47
N ILE A 195 -0.13 4.94 -4.06
CA ILE A 195 0.83 5.09 -5.16
C ILE A 195 0.02 4.98 -6.45
N THR A 196 -0.15 6.08 -7.19
CA THR A 196 -1.03 6.12 -8.36
C THR A 196 -0.56 5.26 -9.53
N ASP A 197 0.75 5.01 -9.65
CA ASP A 197 1.35 4.15 -10.65
C ASP A 197 2.39 3.22 -9.98
N PRO A 198 1.94 2.10 -9.38
CA PRO A 198 2.80 1.20 -8.62
C PRO A 198 3.74 0.37 -9.50
N PHE A 199 3.54 0.34 -10.82
CA PHE A 199 4.36 -0.44 -11.76
C PHE A 199 5.36 0.42 -12.55
N ARG A 200 5.38 1.74 -12.29
CA ARG A 200 6.26 2.66 -12.99
C ARG A 200 7.73 2.23 -12.92
N GLY A 201 8.36 2.11 -14.09
CA GLY A 201 9.77 1.73 -14.21
C GLY A 201 10.01 0.22 -14.28
N GLN A 202 8.96 -0.61 -14.31
CA GLN A 202 9.06 -2.06 -14.54
C GLN A 202 8.97 -2.45 -16.02
N ASP A 203 8.88 -1.48 -16.95
CA ASP A 203 8.87 -1.68 -18.40
C ASP A 203 10.24 -2.01 -19.03
N GLN A 204 11.30 -2.21 -18.23
CA GLN A 204 12.66 -2.50 -18.74
C GLN A 204 13.08 -3.91 -18.33
N GLY A 205 12.58 -4.90 -19.08
CA GLY A 205 13.01 -6.30 -19.04
C GLY A 205 12.99 -6.90 -20.43
#